data_AF-A0A7V8VUD8-F1
#
_entry.id   AF-A0A7V8VUD8-F1
#
_cell.length_a   1.000
_cell.length_b   1.000
_cell.length_c   1.000
_cell.angle_alpha   90.00
_cell.angle_beta   90.00
_cell.angle_gamma   90.00
#
_symmetry.space_group_name_H-M   'P 1'
#
loop_
_entity.id
_entity.type
_entity.pdbx_description
1 polymer ?
#
loop_
_entity_poly.entity_id
_entity_poly.type
_entity_poly.pdbx_seq_one_letter_code
_entity_poly.pdbx_strand_id
1 'polypeptide(L)'
;MRLGIVSALAVNESLTFNELKEMLGATDGNLSVHARRLEEAEYITCTKSFAGRVPRTEYRLTQAGRRALERYLEHMEALIQAVRER
;
A
#
# COMPACT_ATOMS: atom_id res chain seq x y z
N MET A 1 6.37 3.02 -5.68
CA MET A 1 5.82 3.31 -4.34
C MET A 1 4.47 2.66 -4.07
N ARG A 2 3.43 2.89 -4.87
CA ARG A 2 2.08 2.34 -4.61
C ARG A 2 2.05 0.84 -4.38
N LEU A 3 2.74 0.06 -5.24
CA LEU A 3 2.86 -1.39 -5.07
C LEU A 3 3.43 -1.75 -3.69
N GLY A 4 4.52 -1.10 -3.26
CA GLY A 4 5.10 -1.30 -1.94
C GLY A 4 4.10 -1.05 -0.79
N ILE A 5 3.30 0.02 -0.87
CA ILE A 5 2.26 0.32 0.13
C ILE A 5 1.21 -0.79 0.16
N VAL A 6 0.63 -1.16 -0.97
CA VAL A 6 -0.43 -2.18 -1.01
C VAL A 6 0.09 -3.58 -0.66
N SER A 7 1.32 -3.91 -1.03
CA SER A 7 1.97 -5.18 -0.64
C SER A 7 2.23 -5.23 0.86
N ALA A 8 2.74 -4.15 1.47
CA ALA A 8 2.95 -4.08 2.91
C ALA A 8 1.63 -4.24 3.68
N LEU A 9 0.56 -3.57 3.22
CA LEU A 9 -0.78 -3.69 3.81
C LEU A 9 -1.50 -5.00 3.44
N ALA A 10 -1.00 -5.79 2.48
CA ALA A 10 -1.59 -7.08 2.15
C ALA A 10 -1.23 -8.17 3.17
N VAL A 11 -0.08 -8.02 3.83
CA VAL A 11 0.47 -8.96 4.81
C VAL A 11 0.35 -8.48 6.27
N ASN A 12 -0.12 -7.24 6.47
CA ASN A 12 -0.39 -6.66 7.79
C ASN A 12 -1.85 -6.23 7.85
N GLU A 13 -2.51 -6.39 9.00
CA GLU A 13 -3.91 -5.94 9.18
C GLU A 13 -4.06 -4.43 8.98
N SER A 14 -3.08 -3.68 9.47
CA SER A 14 -2.97 -2.24 9.36
C SER A 14 -1.54 -1.78 9.58
N LEU A 15 -1.15 -0.64 9.02
CA LEU A 15 0.13 0.00 9.29
C LEU A 15 -0.05 1.50 9.45
N THR A 16 0.70 2.10 10.36
CA THR A 16 0.79 3.55 10.47
C THR A 16 1.61 4.17 9.36
N PHE A 17 1.47 5.49 9.20
CA PHE A 17 2.32 6.26 8.31
C PHE A 17 3.83 6.05 8.58
N ASN A 18 4.24 6.06 9.85
CA ASN A 18 5.66 5.91 10.20
C ASN A 18 6.17 4.49 9.93
N GLU A 19 5.39 3.46 10.25
CA GLU A 19 5.75 2.07 9.94
C GLU A 19 5.88 1.85 8.43
N LEU A 20 4.94 2.36 7.62
CA LEU A 20 5.05 2.34 6.17
C LEU A 20 6.28 3.10 5.67
N LYS A 21 6.58 4.25 6.27
CA LYS A 21 7.73 5.06 5.87
C LYS A 21 9.04 4.31 6.09
N GLU A 22 9.22 3.76 7.29
CA GLU A 22 10.41 3.00 7.68
C GLU A 22 10.55 1.73 6.84
N MET A 23 9.48 0.94 6.73
CA MET A 23 9.49 -0.32 5.97
C MET A 23 9.82 -0.11 4.50
N LEU A 24 9.35 0.99 3.90
CA LEU A 24 9.51 1.26 2.48
C LEU A 24 10.70 2.17 2.16
N GLY A 25 11.45 2.63 3.16
CA GLY A 25 12.53 3.62 2.98
C GLY A 25 12.04 4.89 2.30
N ALA A 26 10.79 5.29 2.56
CA ALA A 26 10.13 6.38 1.87
C ALA A 26 10.41 7.74 2.54
N THR A 27 10.22 8.82 1.79
CA THR A 27 10.11 10.16 2.38
C THR A 27 8.64 10.50 2.64
N ASP A 28 8.39 11.45 3.54
CA ASP A 28 7.03 11.86 3.92
C ASP A 28 6.19 12.29 2.69
N GLY A 29 6.79 13.08 1.79
CA GLY A 29 6.12 13.55 0.58
C GLY A 29 5.79 12.42 -0.40
N ASN A 30 6.73 11.48 -0.61
CA ASN A 30 6.54 10.32 -1.48
C ASN A 30 5.40 9.44 -0.94
N LEU A 31 5.45 9.09 0.34
CA LEU A 31 4.43 8.26 0.97
C LEU A 31 3.05 8.95 0.97
N SER A 32 2.99 10.23 1.35
CA SER A 32 1.73 10.99 1.44
C SER A 32 0.99 11.08 0.10
N VAL A 33 1.70 11.47 -0.98
CA VAL A 33 1.08 11.60 -2.30
C VAL A 33 0.59 10.24 -2.81
N HIS A 34 1.35 9.17 -2.61
CA HIS A 34 0.94 7.86 -3.08
C HIS A 34 -0.17 7.23 -2.24
N ALA A 35 -0.13 7.38 -0.91
CA ALA A 35 -1.18 6.91 -0.02
C ALA A 35 -2.51 7.62 -0.31
N ARG A 36 -2.49 8.96 -0.46
CA ARG A 36 -3.68 9.73 -0.83
C ARG A 36 -4.30 9.25 -2.14
N ARG A 37 -3.49 9.03 -3.18
CA ARG A 37 -4.01 8.55 -4.48
C ARG A 37 -4.55 7.11 -4.42
N LEU A 38 -4.05 6.29 -3.49
CA LEU A 38 -4.58 4.95 -3.25
C LEU A 38 -5.89 5.00 -2.46
N GLU A 39 -6.00 5.93 -1.53
CA GLU A 39 -7.23 6.21 -0.78
C GLU A 39 -8.34 6.75 -1.70
N GLU A 40 -8.02 7.72 -2.56
CA GLU A 40 -8.93 8.26 -3.58
C GLU A 40 -9.41 7.18 -4.57
N ALA A 41 -8.59 6.14 -4.81
CA ALA A 41 -8.94 4.98 -5.63
C ALA A 41 -9.64 3.87 -4.83
N GLU A 42 -9.95 4.11 -3.55
CA GLU A 42 -10.59 3.16 -2.62
C GLU A 42 -9.79 1.86 -2.43
N TYR A 43 -8.49 1.87 -2.70
CA TYR A 43 -7.62 0.69 -2.52
C TYR A 43 -7.13 0.55 -1.09
N ILE A 44 -7.05 1.65 -0.36
CA ILE A 44 -6.74 1.67 1.06
C ILE A 44 -7.73 2.56 1.80
N THR A 45 -7.98 2.28 3.08
CA THR A 45 -8.61 3.24 3.98
C THR A 45 -7.55 3.98 4.76
N CYS A 46 -7.84 5.22 5.16
CA CYS A 46 -7.00 6.04 6.03
C CYS A 46 -7.82 6.43 7.26
N THR A 47 -7.35 6.07 8.44
CA THR A 47 -7.98 6.44 9.71
C THR A 47 -7.05 7.37 10.46
N LYS A 48 -7.53 8.60 10.69
CA LYS A 48 -6.82 9.61 11.49
C LYS A 48 -7.37 9.57 12.91
N SER A 49 -6.46 9.43 13.85
CA SER A 49 -6.74 9.38 15.28
C SER A 49 -5.66 10.15 16.05
N PHE A 50 -5.77 10.17 17.37
CA PHE A 50 -4.74 10.70 18.24
C PHE A 50 -4.30 9.62 19.23
N ALA A 51 -2.99 9.43 19.36
CA ALA A 51 -2.39 8.68 20.46
C ALA A 51 -1.97 9.69 21.53
N GLY A 52 -2.87 9.94 22.49
CA GLY A 52 -2.71 11.06 23.42
C GLY A 52 -2.82 12.41 22.71
N ARG A 53 -1.73 13.17 22.66
CA ARG A 53 -1.67 14.48 21.96
C ARG A 53 -1.01 14.41 20.57
N VAL A 54 -0.62 13.21 20.13
CA VAL A 54 0.12 13.02 18.87
C VAL A 54 -0.84 12.52 17.79
N PRO A 55 -0.96 13.18 16.63
CA PRO A 55 -1.76 12.68 15.52
C PRO A 55 -1.18 11.37 14.99
N ARG A 56 -2.05 10.39 14.77
CA ARG A 56 -1.71 9.06 14.26
C ARG A 56 -2.57 8.75 13.05
N THR A 57 -1.94 8.42 11.94
CA THR A 57 -2.61 7.98 10.72
C THR A 57 -2.32 6.51 10.51
N GLU A 58 -3.38 5.71 10.39
CA GLU A 58 -3.33 4.28 10.13
C GLU A 58 -3.97 3.97 8.77
N TYR A 59 -3.35 3.05 8.03
CA TYR A 59 -3.82 2.61 6.73
C TYR A 59 -4.17 1.13 6.76
N ARG A 60 -5.19 0.74 6.00
CA ARG A 60 -5.60 -0.65 5.82
C ARG A 60 -5.88 -0.92 4.35
N LEU A 61 -5.60 -2.14 3.89
CA LEU A 61 -5.95 -2.55 2.53
C LEU A 61 -7.44 -2.85 2.44
N THR A 62 -8.12 -2.30 1.44
CA THR A 62 -9.52 -2.63 1.17
C THR A 62 -9.63 -3.93 0.38
N GLN A 63 -10.84 -4.49 0.30
CA GLN A 63 -11.10 -5.62 -0.59
C GLN A 63 -10.87 -5.25 -2.07
N ALA A 64 -11.18 -4.02 -2.48
CA ALA A 64 -10.91 -3.54 -3.83
C ALA A 64 -9.41 -3.45 -4.12
N GLY A 65 -8.63 -2.92 -3.16
CA GLY A 65 -7.17 -2.86 -3.24
C GLY A 65 -6.53 -4.25 -3.28
N ARG A 66 -7.03 -5.19 -2.48
CA ARG A 66 -6.57 -6.59 -2.49
C ARG A 66 -6.78 -7.24 -3.87
N ARG A 67 -7.99 -7.14 -4.43
CA ARG A 67 -8.27 -7.66 -5.78
C ARG A 67 -7.41 -6.98 -6.85
N ALA A 68 -7.15 -5.68 -6.72
CA ALA A 68 -6.29 -4.95 -7.65
C ALA A 68 -4.83 -5.42 -7.58
N LEU A 69 -4.33 -5.71 -6.38
CA LEU A 69 -3.00 -6.30 -6.18
C LEU A 69 -2.92 -7.71 -6.78
N GLU A 70 -3.89 -8.57 -6.51
CA GLU A 70 -3.94 -9.93 -7.06
C GLU A 70 -3.89 -9.93 -8.59
N ARG A 71 -4.75 -9.15 -9.25
CA ARG A 71 -4.72 -8.99 -10.71
C ARG A 71 -3.39 -8.48 -11.24
N TYR A 72 -2.75 -7.55 -10.52
CA TYR A 72 -1.45 -7.05 -10.91
C TYR A 72 -0.37 -8.14 -10.82
N LEU A 73 -0.37 -8.95 -9.76
CA LEU A 73 0.58 -10.05 -9.57
C LEU A 73 0.38 -11.14 -10.62
N GLU A 74 -0.86 -11.53 -10.92
CA GLU A 74 -1.18 -12.47 -12.01
C GLU A 74 -0.63 -11.98 -13.36
N HIS A 75 -0.80 -10.69 -13.65
CA HIS A 75 -0.27 -10.10 -14.88
C HIS A 75 1.26 -10.12 -14.92
N MET A 76 1.93 -9.84 -13.79
CA MET A 76 3.39 -9.91 -13.70
C MET A 76 3.90 -11.34 -13.85
N GLU A 77 3.23 -12.32 -13.26
CA GLU A 77 3.58 -13.73 -13.39
C GLU A 77 3.52 -14.21 -14.85
N ALA A 78 2.46 -13.84 -15.57
CA ALA A 78 2.32 -14.14 -16.99
C ALA A 78 3.47 -13.54 -17.83
N LEU A 79 3.86 -12.29 -17.54
CA LEU A 79 5.00 -11.65 -18.22
C LEU A 79 6.32 -12.33 -17.91
N ILE A 80 6.56 -12.70 -16.65
CA ILE A 80 7.79 -13.39 -16.23
C ILE A 80 7.90 -14.75 -16.92
N GLN A 81 6.79 -15.50 -17.03
CA GLN A 81 6.80 -16.78 -17.74
C GLN A 81 7.10 -16.62 -19.23
N ALA A 82 6.43 -15.67 -19.89
CA ALA A 82 6.65 -15.41 -21.32
C ALA A 82 8.11 -15.02 -21.64
N VAL A 83 8.81 -14.37 -20.71
CA VAL A 83 10.24 -14.03 -20.86
C VAL A 83 11.15 -15.24 -20.63
N ARG A 84 10.78 -16.18 -19.74
CA ARG A 84 11.57 -17.39 -19.44
C ARG A 84 11.45 -18.49 -20.48
N GLU A 85 10.35 -18.54 -21.21
CA GLU A 85 10.10 -19.49 -22.29
C GLU A 85 10.77 -19.09 -23.63
N ARG A 86 11.45 -17.95 -23.65
CA ARG A 86 12.32 -17.49 -24.75
C ARG A 86 13.76 -17.86 -24.50
#